data_AF-A0A071M8L4-F1
#
_entry.id   AF-A0A071M8L4-F1
#
_cell.length_a   1.000
_cell.length_b   1.000
_cell.length_c   1.000
_cell.angle_alpha   90.00
_cell.angle_beta   90.00
_cell.angle_gamma   90.00
#
_symmetry.space_group_name_H-M   'P 1'
#
loop_
_entity.id
_entity.type
_entity.pdbx_description
1 polymer ?
#
loop_
_entity_poly.entity_id
_entity_poly.type
_entity_poly.pdbx_seq_one_letter_code
_entity_poly.pdbx_strand_id
1 'polypeptide(L)' 'MDVSQIAALSTGLSTMQTNNEVSTLMLRKTLDNQESVATQLINAVPSLPANPAVGRNINTTA' A
#
# COMPACT_ATOMS: atom_id res chain seq x y z
N MET A 1 -10.49 12.66 -44.56
CA MET A 1 -9.98 12.49 -43.19
C MET A 1 -9.31 13.79 -42.82
N ASP A 2 -9.91 14.54 -41.90
CA ASP A 2 -9.44 15.87 -41.50
C ASP A 2 -8.33 15.70 -40.45
N VAL A 3 -7.14 16.25 -40.70
CA VAL A 3 -5.98 16.23 -39.80
C VAL A 3 -6.29 16.79 -38.41
N SER A 4 -7.31 17.65 -38.30
CA SER A 4 -7.80 18.14 -36.99
C SER A 4 -8.35 17.02 -36.10
N GLN A 5 -8.97 15.99 -36.70
CA GLN A 5 -9.51 14.84 -35.95
C GLN A 5 -8.40 13.95 -35.39
N ILE A 6 -7.27 13.85 -36.09
CA ILE A 6 -6.08 13.10 -35.63
C ILE A 6 -5.42 13.83 -34.45
N ALA A 7 -5.31 15.16 -34.52
CA ALA A 7 -4.78 15.97 -33.42
C ALA A 7 -5.68 15.91 -32.17
N ALA A 8 -7.00 15.96 -32.35
CA ALA A 8 -7.97 15.79 -31.26
C ALA A 8 -7.87 14.39 -30.63
N LEU A 9 -7.75 13.34 -31.44
CA LEU A 9 -7.53 11.97 -30.96
C LEU A 9 -6.23 11.83 -30.17
N SER A 10 -5.12 12.36 -30.70
CA SER A 10 -3.82 12.33 -30.02
C SER A 10 -3.86 13.04 -28.67
N THR A 11 -4.56 14.18 -28.59
CA THR A 11 -4.78 14.91 -27.33
C THR A 11 -5.62 14.10 -26.35
N GLY A 12 -6.69 13.46 -26.83
CA GLY A 12 -7.53 12.57 -26.02
C GLY A 12 -6.75 11.38 -25.45
N LEU A 13 -5.93 10.73 -26.28
CA LEU A 13 -5.07 9.62 -25.87
C LEU A 13 -4.02 10.06 -24.85
N SER A 14 -3.38 11.22 -25.05
CA SER A 14 -2.40 11.77 -24.12
C SER A 14 -3.05 12.08 -22.76
N THR A 15 -4.24 12.67 -22.76
CA THR A 15 -5.02 12.94 -21.54
C THR A 15 -5.39 11.64 -20.81
N MET A 16 -5.83 10.62 -21.56
CA MET A 16 -6.14 9.30 -21.00
C MET A 16 -4.90 8.66 -20.36
N GLN A 17 -3.74 8.72 -21.02
CA GLN A 17 -2.49 8.21 -20.48
C GLN A 17 -2.11 8.90 -19.17
N THR A 18 -2.14 10.24 -19.14
CA THR A 18 -1.86 11.00 -17.92
C THR A 18 -2.83 10.63 -16.78
N ASN A 19 -4.12 10.50 -17.06
CA ASN A 19 -5.10 10.11 -16.05
C ASN A 19 -4.83 8.70 -15.48
N ASN A 20 -4.41 7.76 -16.32
CA ASN A 20 -4.04 6.41 -15.89
C ASN A 20 -2.78 6.42 -15.00
N GLU A 21 -1.77 7.21 -15.37
CA GLU A 21 -0.54 7.38 -14.58
C GLU A 21 -0.84 7.99 -13.21
N VAL A 22 -1.64 9.06 -13.17
CA VAL A 22 -2.08 9.70 -11.92
C VAL A 22 -2.85 8.71 -11.04
N SER A 23 -3.80 7.97 -11.61
CA SER A 23 -4.60 6.99 -10.87
C SER A 23 -3.73 5.88 -10.27
N THR A 24 -2.74 5.40 -11.04
CA THR A 24 -1.79 4.38 -10.60
C THR A 24 -0.89 4.92 -9.47
N LEU A 25 -0.44 6.16 -9.57
CA LEU A 25 0.36 6.82 -8.54
C LEU A 25 -0.43 7.02 -7.24
N MET A 26 -1.71 7.39 -7.35
CA MET A 26 -2.63 7.53 -6.22
C MET A 26 -2.89 6.19 -5.53
N LEU A 27 -3.08 5.13 -6.32
CA LEU A 27 -3.20 3.76 -5.80
C LEU A 27 -1.94 3.35 -5.04
N ARG A 28 -0.75 3.55 -5.61
CA ARG A 28 0.52 3.25 -4.94
C ARG A 28 0.62 4.00 -3.61
N LYS A 29 0.39 5.31 -3.61
CA LYS A 29 0.44 6.12 -2.39
C LYS A 29 -0.55 5.63 -1.31
N THR A 30 -1.72 5.16 -1.73
CA THR A 30 -2.70 4.58 -0.81
C THR A 30 -2.17 3.29 -0.17
N LEU A 31 -1.53 2.42 -0.95
CA LEU A 31 -0.90 1.20 -0.43
C LEU A 31 0.27 1.52 0.51
N ASP A 32 1.14 2.46 0.13
CA ASP A 32 2.27 2.90 0.98
C ASP A 32 1.79 3.46 2.32
N ASN A 33 0.68 4.21 2.31
CA ASN A 33 0.06 4.70 3.55
C ASN A 33 -0.50 3.55 4.40
N GLN A 34 -1.12 2.55 3.79
CA GLN A 34 -1.64 1.37 4.51
C GLN A 34 -0.51 0.58 5.17
N GLU A 35 0.61 0.39 4.46
CA GLU A 35 1.81 -0.24 5.01
C GLU A 35 2.32 0.55 6.23
N SER A 36 2.50 1.86 6.08
CA SER A 36 2.97 2.72 7.18
C SER A 36 2.07 2.65 8.42
N VAL A 37 0.75 2.66 8.22
CA VAL A 37 -0.22 2.51 9.32
C VAL A 37 -0.11 1.13 9.96
N ALA A 38 -0.01 0.05 9.18
CA ALA A 38 0.15 -1.29 9.71
C ALA A 38 1.43 -1.44 10.55
N THR A 39 2.56 -0.90 10.07
CA THR A 39 3.82 -0.90 10.83
C THR A 39 3.70 -0.11 12.13
N GLN A 40 3.04 1.05 12.11
CA GLN A 40 2.79 1.85 13.32
C GLN A 40 1.96 1.08 14.35
N LEU A 41 0.92 0.36 13.90
CA LEU A 41 0.08 -0.46 14.78
C LEU A 41 0.89 -1.58 15.44
N ILE A 42 1.74 -2.29 14.67
CA ILE A 42 2.61 -3.34 15.21
C ILE A 42 3.58 -2.77 16.24
N ASN A 43 4.21 -1.63 15.94
CA ASN A 43 5.14 -0.98 16.85
C ASN A 43 4.46 -0.41 18.10
N ALA A 44 3.16 -0.10 18.02
CA ALA A 44 2.38 0.35 19.15
C ALA A 44 1.97 -0.79 20.10
N VAL A 45 2.13 -2.06 19.70
CA VAL A 45 1.87 -3.20 20.60
C VAL A 45 2.93 -3.17 21.71
N PRO A 46 2.54 -2.89 22.96
CA PRO A 46 3.50 -2.89 24.06
C PRO A 46 4.05 -4.30 24.26
N SER A 47 5.34 -4.39 24.56
CA SER A 47 5.94 -5.68 24.92
C SER A 47 5.27 -6.19 26.20
N LEU A 48 4.75 -7.42 26.13
CA LEU A 48 4.20 -8.06 27.31
C LEU A 48 5.35 -8.34 28.30
N PRO A 49 5.20 -7.98 29.58
CA PRO A 49 6.19 -8.35 30.59
C PRO A 49 6.30 -9.88 30.61
N ALA A 50 7.53 -10.40 30.71
CA ALA A 50 7.77 -11.84 30.79
C ALA A 50 6.97 -12.42 31.96
N ASN A 51 5.96 -13.25 31.66
CA ASN A 51 5.16 -13.90 32.67
C ASN A 51 5.88 -15.19 33.12
N PRO A 52 6.39 -15.27 34.36
CA PRO A 52 7.13 -16.44 34.84
C PRO A 52 6.29 -17.72 34.93
N ALA A 53 4.97 -17.63 34.72
CA ALA A 53 4.06 -18.76 34.68
C ALA A 53 3.86 -19.37 33.29
N VAL A 54 4.27 -18.69 32.22
CA VAL A 54 4.23 -19.23 30.85
C VAL A 54 5.34 -20.27 30.72
N GLY A 55 4.98 -21.53 30.51
CA GLY A 55 5.94 -22.65 30.43
C GLY A 55 6.04 -23.52 31.69
N ARG A 56 5.38 -23.17 32.81
CA ARG A 56 5.40 -24.03 34.01
C ARG A 56 4.66 -25.36 33.84
N ASN A 57 3.71 -25.42 32.89
CA ASN A 57 2.94 -26.62 32.55
C ASN A 57 3.17 -27.08 31.09
N ILE A 58 4.10 -26.46 30.36
CA ILE A 58 4.43 -26.84 28.97
C ILE A 58 5.89 -27.29 28.98
N ASN A 59 6.16 -28.53 28.59
CA ASN A 59 7.50 -29.07 28.49
C ASN A 59 8.22 -28.45 27.28
N THR A 60 9.01 -27.39 27.48
CA THR A 60 9.72 -26.67 26.41
C THR A 60 11.16 -27.16 26.20
N THR A 61 11.47 -28.42 26.56
CA THR A 61 12.77 -29.04 26.27
C THR A 61 12.56 -30.21 25.31
N ALA A 62 13.12 -30.09 24.11
CA ALA A 62 13.47 -31.18 23.21
C ALA A 62 14.92 -30.96 22.75
#